data_AF-A0A967WQG2-F1
#
_entry.id   AF-A0A967WQG2-F1
#
_cell.length_a   1.000
_cell.length_b   1.000
_cell.length_c   1.000
_cell.angle_alpha   90.00
_cell.angle_beta   90.00
_cell.angle_gamma   90.00
#
_symmetry.space_group_name_H-M   'P 1'
#
loop_
_entity.id
_entity.type
_entity.pdbx_description
1 polymer ?
#
loop_
_entity_poly.entity_id
_entity_poly.type
_entity_poly.pdbx_seq_one_letter_code
_entity_poly.pdbx_strand_id
1 'polypeptide(L)' 'SWRSPNSGATYPAGWTLVVPKLDLTLSIDPYLSDQELIVSYAYWEGAVEVEGERAGQAVSGSGYVELTGYAGSMQGQL' A
#
# COMPACT_ATOMS: atom_id res chain seq x y z
N SER A 1 -9.69 -1.21 0.68
CA SER A 1 -8.96 -1.85 1.79
C SER A 1 -9.18 -3.35 1.73
N TRP A 2 -8.28 -4.13 2.33
CA TRP A 2 -8.37 -5.59 2.45
C TRP A 2 -8.33 -5.99 3.93
N ARG A 3 -9.15 -6.96 4.33
CA ARG A 3 -9.17 -7.49 5.70
C ARG A 3 -8.49 -8.86 5.72
N SER A 4 -7.46 -8.99 6.55
CA SER A 4 -6.76 -10.25 6.72
C SER A 4 -7.65 -11.29 7.42
N PRO A 5 -7.76 -12.51 6.88
CA PRO A 5 -8.35 -13.64 7.60
C PRO A 5 -7.45 -14.17 8.72
N ASN A 6 -6.15 -13.89 8.68
CA ASN A 6 -5.15 -14.44 9.60
C ASN A 6 -5.00 -13.60 10.87
N SER A 7 -4.75 -12.30 10.71
CA SER A 7 -4.55 -11.37 11.82
C SER A 7 -5.82 -10.60 12.21
N GLY A 8 -6.82 -10.58 11.32
CA GLY A 8 -8.02 -9.74 11.47
C GLY A 8 -7.81 -8.26 11.19
N ALA A 9 -6.58 -7.83 10.85
CA ALA A 9 -6.24 -6.46 10.48
C ALA A 9 -6.95 -6.01 9.20
N THR A 10 -7.25 -4.72 9.10
CA THR A 10 -7.78 -4.11 7.87
C THR A 10 -6.74 -3.15 7.30
N TYR A 11 -6.14 -3.53 6.17
CA TYR A 11 -5.09 -2.78 5.50
C TYR A 11 -5.68 -1.89 4.39
N PRO A 12 -5.40 -0.58 4.39
CA PRO A 12 -5.80 0.32 3.31
C PRO A 12 -4.79 0.22 2.14
N ALA A 13 -4.70 -0.96 1.51
CA ALA A 13 -3.67 -1.28 0.51
C ALA A 13 -3.80 -0.58 -0.87
N GLY A 14 -4.83 0.24 -1.09
CA GLY A 14 -5.01 1.00 -2.33
C GLY A 14 -5.18 2.48 -2.04
N TRP A 15 -4.48 3.34 -2.79
CA TRP A 15 -4.37 4.78 -2.56
C TRP A 15 -4.59 5.61 -3.80
N THR A 16 -5.03 6.85 -3.60
CA THR A 16 -4.84 7.94 -4.55
C THR A 16 -3.79 8.89 -3.98
N LEU A 17 -2.64 9.00 -4.64
CA LEU A 17 -1.57 9.91 -4.26
C LEU A 17 -1.64 11.18 -5.13
N VAL A 18 -1.75 12.33 -4.48
CA VAL A 18 -1.73 13.64 -5.15
C VAL A 18 -0.54 14.44 -4.63
N VAL A 19 0.32 14.91 -5.53
CA VAL A 19 1.44 15.79 -5.22
C VAL A 19 1.31 17.08 -6.05
N PRO A 20 0.59 18.10 -5.55
CA PRO A 20 0.23 19.28 -6.35
C PRO A 20 1.43 20.04 -6.90
N LYS A 21 2.52 20.12 -6.13
CA LYS A 21 3.76 20.80 -6.55
C LYS A 21 4.42 20.13 -7.77
N LEU A 22 4.09 18.88 -8.06
CA LEU A 22 4.61 18.11 -9.19
C LEU A 22 3.57 17.93 -10.31
N ASP A 23 2.37 18.50 -10.15
CA ASP A 23 1.21 18.25 -11.01
C ASP A 23 1.00 16.74 -11.25
N LEU A 24 1.02 15.98 -10.15
CA LEU A 24 1.05 14.52 -10.15
C LEU A 24 -0.17 13.96 -9.42
N THR A 25 -0.90 13.08 -10.09
CA THR A 25 -1.97 12.26 -9.51
C THR A 25 -1.75 10.81 -9.91
N LEU A 26 -1.71 9.91 -8.93
CA LEU A 26 -1.49 8.48 -9.13
C LEU A 26 -2.57 7.65 -8.43
N SER A 27 -3.09 6.63 -9.11
CA SER A 27 -3.70 5.46 -8.49
C SER A 27 -2.61 4.45 -8.16
N ILE A 28 -2.68 3.89 -6.96
CA ILE A 28 -1.77 2.87 -6.47
C ILE A 28 -2.63 1.71 -6.02
N ASP A 29 -2.60 0.61 -6.77
CA ASP A 29 -3.48 -0.54 -6.57
C ASP A 29 -2.64 -1.81 -6.36
N PRO A 30 -2.97 -2.65 -5.37
CA PRO A 30 -2.19 -3.85 -5.10
C PRO A 30 -2.43 -4.92 -6.18
N TYR A 31 -1.37 -5.56 -6.67
CA TYR A 31 -1.50 -6.68 -7.62
C TYR A 31 -2.25 -7.86 -7.00
N LEU A 32 -2.06 -8.08 -5.70
CA LEU A 32 -2.74 -9.10 -4.92
C LEU A 32 -3.22 -8.50 -3.60
N SER A 33 -4.42 -8.87 -3.16
CA SER A 33 -4.97 -8.36 -1.90
C SER A 33 -4.26 -8.95 -0.68
N ASP A 34 -3.94 -10.24 -0.70
CA ASP A 34 -3.30 -10.97 0.40
C ASP A 34 -1.77 -10.97 0.21
N GLN A 35 -1.13 -9.96 0.79
CA GLN A 35 0.32 -9.82 0.87
C GLN A 35 0.72 -9.51 2.32
N GLU A 36 -0.02 -10.07 3.29
CA GLU A 36 0.33 -9.97 4.71
C GLU A 36 1.47 -10.91 5.07
N LEU A 37 2.44 -10.39 5.81
CA LEU A 37 3.52 -11.14 6.41
C LEU A 37 3.30 -11.22 7.93
N ILE A 38 3.29 -12.44 8.47
CA ILE A 38 3.17 -12.69 9.91
C ILE A 38 4.51 -13.24 10.40
N VAL A 39 5.37 -12.33 10.83
CA VAL A 39 6.71 -12.65 11.36
C VAL A 39 6.78 -12.26 12.83
N SER A 40 7.69 -11.38 13.25
CA SER A 40 7.75 -10.83 14.60
C SER A 40 6.51 -9.96 14.93
N TYR A 41 5.96 -9.28 13.95
CA TYR A 41 4.64 -8.64 13.97
C TYR A 41 3.97 -8.82 12.60
N ALA A 42 2.65 -8.62 12.54
CA ALA A 42 1.91 -8.65 11.28
C ALA A 42 1.97 -7.28 10.60
N TYR A 43 2.38 -7.28 9.33
CA TYR A 43 2.37 -6.12 8.46
C TYR A 43 2.02 -6.56 7.04
N TRP A 44 1.53 -5.63 6.23
CA TRP A 44 1.25 -5.88 4.83
C TRP A 44 2.36 -5.27 4.00
N GLU A 45 3.00 -6.06 3.15
CA GLU A 45 4.05 -5.60 2.24
C GLU A 45 3.79 -6.21 0.88
N GLY A 46 3.43 -5.38 -0.09
CA GLY A 46 2.92 -5.89 -1.34
C GLY A 46 3.32 -5.09 -2.55
N ALA A 47 3.49 -5.82 -3.66
CA ALA A 47 3.68 -5.26 -4.97
C ALA A 47 2.39 -4.55 -5.43
N VAL A 48 2.57 -3.36 -6.00
CA VAL A 48 1.49 -2.50 -6.47
C VAL A 48 1.70 -2.09 -7.92
N GLU A 49 0.61 -1.95 -8.65
CA GLU A 49 0.52 -1.23 -9.91
C GLU A 49 0.33 0.26 -9.64
N VAL A 50 0.97 1.09 -10.46
CA VAL A 50 0.88 2.54 -10.39
C VAL A 50 0.45 3.04 -11.75
N GLU A 51 -0.65 3.78 -11.79
CA GLU A 51 -1.15 4.45 -13.00
C GLU A 51 -1.50 5.89 -12.66
N GLY A 52 -1.35 6.81 -13.62
CA GLY A 52 -1.85 8.16 -13.44
C GLY A 52 -1.26 9.15 -14.41
N GLU A 53 -1.10 10.39 -13.95
CA GLU A 53 -0.70 11.51 -14.79
C GLU A 53 0.30 12.41 -14.07
N ARG A 54 1.29 12.89 -14.82
CA ARG A 54 2.18 13.97 -14.42
C ARG A 54 2.18 15.06 -15.47
N ALA A 55 1.74 16.27 -15.12
CA ALA A 55 1.73 17.43 -15.99
C ALA A 55 1.07 17.19 -17.36
N GLY A 56 -0.12 16.59 -17.40
CA GLY A 56 -0.82 16.27 -18.64
C GLY A 56 -0.38 14.96 -19.32
N GLN A 57 0.67 14.30 -18.81
CA GLN A 57 1.24 13.11 -19.44
C GLN A 57 0.96 11.85 -18.62
N ALA A 58 0.41 10.83 -19.27
CA ALA A 58 0.19 9.53 -18.67
C ALA A 58 1.51 8.90 -18.19
N VAL A 59 1.49 8.36 -16.99
CA VAL A 59 2.60 7.62 -16.40
C VAL A 59 2.09 6.30 -15.84
N SER A 60 2.91 5.25 -15.93
CA SER A 60 2.62 3.96 -15.33
C SER A 60 3.88 3.30 -14.81
N GLY A 61 3.72 2.33 -13.91
CA GLY A 61 4.83 1.57 -13.35
C GLY A 61 4.38 0.57 -12.31
N SER A 62 5.37 -0.02 -11.63
CA SER A 62 5.17 -0.93 -10.51
C SER A 62 5.97 -0.44 -9.31
N GLY A 63 5.50 -0.74 -8.12
CA GLY A 63 6.15 -0.36 -6.86
C GLY A 63 5.87 -1.34 -5.74
N TYR A 64 6.18 -0.91 -4.52
CA TYR A 64 5.89 -1.64 -3.28
C TYR A 64 5.29 -0.69 -2.25
N VAL A 65 4.35 -1.19 -1.46
CA VAL A 65 3.76 -0.48 -0.31
C VAL A 65 3.93 -1.36 0.93
N GLU A 66 4.38 -0.75 2.02
CA GLU A 66 4.47 -1.36 3.34
C GLU A 66 3.47 -0.67 4.29
N LEU A 67 2.70 -1.47 5.02
CA LEU A 67 1.67 -1.03 5.97
C LEU A 67 1.87 -1.73 7.30
N THR A 68 2.31 -0.97 8.29
CA THR A 68 2.54 -1.44 9.65
C THR A 68 1.49 -0.85 10.62
N GLY A 69 1.35 -1.47 11.80
CA GLY A 69 0.46 -0.95 12.86
C GLY A 69 -1.05 -1.27 12.70
N TYR A 70 -1.47 -1.98 11.65
CA TYR A 70 -2.88 -2.33 11.42
C TYR A 70 -3.33 -3.61 12.15
N ALA A 71 -2.39 -4.41 12.65
CA ALA A 71 -2.64 -5.66 13.38
C ALA A 71 -2.44 -5.55 14.91
N GLY A 72 -2.40 -4.32 15.46
CA GLY A 72 -2.15 -4.06 16.88
C GLY A 72 -0.70 -3.62 17.16
N SER A 73 -0.26 -3.77 18.41
CA SER A 73 1.04 -3.25 18.87
C SER A 73 2.22 -4.02 18.26
N MET A 74 3.16 -3.28 17.67
CA MET A 74 4.44 -3.78 17.17
C MET A 74 5.50 -3.99 18.28
N GLN A 75 5.12 -3.76 19.56
CA GLN A 75 5.98 -4.01 20.73
C GLN A 75 7.36 -3.33 20.69
N GLY A 76 7.49 -2.23 19.95
CA GLY A 76 8.75 -1.49 19.79
C GLY A 76 9.74 -2.10 18.80
N GLN A 77 9.33 -3.09 18.01
CA GLN A 77 10.12 -3.62 16.91
C GLN A 77 9.91 -2.74 15.67
N LEU A 78 11.02 -2.30 15.07
CA LEU A 78 11.09 -1.73 13.71
C LEU A 78 11.98 -2.65 12.89
#